data_AF-A0A1G0L623-F1
#
_entry.id   AF-A0A1G0L623-F1
#
_cell.length_a   1.000
_cell.length_b   1.000
_cell.length_c   1.000
_cell.angle_alpha   90.00
_cell.angle_beta   90.00
_cell.angle_gamma   90.00
#
_symmetry.space_group_name_H-M   'P 1'
#
loop_
_entity.id
_entity.type
_entity.pdbx_description
1 polymer ?
#
loop_
_entity_poly.entity_id
_entity_poly.type
_entity_poly.pdbx_seq_one_letter_code
_entity_poly.pdbx_strand_id
1 'polypeptide(L)'
;MTAATPETAHSGVVAPQGVWWKPAHKAEKTWVAIAFAWCMILFAMMPLWHLKGQQNPSGIRGRVDPGRFMARTQEFIAAYQVGEENGYPVVEPPAGADVYMIAMMWRWMPVLRLREGVSYTLHLSALDVNHGFSLIQVNGNAQNVNFQIVPGYDYGLRIVPTKTGEYRVICNEFCGINHHAMVGKIVVLDATAPAMPFLKDSTATAAAAPAADSAKGGAR
;
A
#
# COMPACT_ATOMS: atom_id res chain seq x y z
N MET A 1 -40.77 53.22 31.96
CA MET A 1 -40.67 51.86 31.39
C MET A 1 -40.43 52.01 29.90
N THR A 2 -39.17 52.03 29.47
CA THR A 2 -38.78 52.10 28.06
C THR A 2 -38.87 50.70 27.47
N ALA A 3 -39.74 50.51 26.48
CA ALA A 3 -39.95 49.24 25.81
C ALA A 3 -38.67 48.81 25.07
N ALA A 4 -38.19 47.60 25.35
CA ALA A 4 -37.12 46.97 24.58
C ALA A 4 -37.65 46.60 23.19
N THR A 5 -36.99 47.08 22.14
CA THR A 5 -37.25 46.68 20.75
C THR A 5 -37.00 45.17 20.60
N PRO A 6 -37.89 44.41 19.94
CA PRO A 6 -37.71 42.97 19.77
C PRO A 6 -36.47 42.69 18.91
N GLU A 7 -35.58 41.85 19.42
CA GLU A 7 -34.40 41.37 18.71
C GLU A 7 -34.86 40.53 17.52
N THR A 8 -34.81 41.11 16.32
CA THR A 8 -35.20 40.42 15.08
C THR A 8 -34.17 39.34 14.78
N ALA A 9 -34.51 38.08 15.02
CA ALA A 9 -33.70 36.95 14.60
C ALA A 9 -33.52 36.97 13.07
N HIS A 10 -32.27 37.05 12.61
CA HIS A 10 -31.94 37.08 11.20
C HIS A 10 -32.01 35.65 10.61
N SER A 11 -32.88 35.43 9.62
CA SER A 11 -32.98 34.17 8.88
C SER A 11 -32.01 34.17 7.69
N GLY A 12 -31.34 33.04 7.43
CA GLY A 12 -30.49 32.86 6.24
C GLY A 12 -31.24 32.89 4.91
N VAL A 13 -32.57 32.96 4.94
CA VAL A 13 -33.46 32.97 3.75
C VAL A 13 -33.90 34.39 3.35
N VAL A 14 -33.80 35.38 4.26
CA VAL A 14 -34.23 36.77 3.98
C VAL A 14 -33.03 37.70 3.99
N ALA A 15 -32.80 38.41 2.89
CA ALA A 15 -31.69 39.33 2.78
C ALA A 15 -31.82 40.48 3.81
N PRO A 16 -30.76 40.77 4.58
CA PRO A 16 -30.78 41.89 5.51
C PRO A 16 -30.90 43.23 4.77
N GLN A 17 -31.66 44.15 5.36
CA GLN A 17 -31.90 45.48 4.78
C GLN A 17 -30.74 46.44 5.09
N GLY A 18 -30.21 47.10 4.06
CA GLY A 18 -29.14 48.10 4.20
C GLY A 18 -27.76 47.54 4.56
N VAL A 19 -26.87 48.39 5.09
CA VAL A 19 -25.54 47.99 5.56
C VAL A 19 -25.69 47.37 6.95
N TRP A 20 -25.83 46.06 6.97
CA TRP A 20 -26.08 45.28 8.20
C TRP A 20 -24.80 44.85 8.94
N TRP A 21 -23.62 45.04 8.33
CA TRP A 21 -22.34 44.66 8.92
C TRP A 21 -21.63 45.85 9.57
N LYS A 22 -20.88 45.57 10.64
CA LYS A 22 -20.00 46.54 11.31
C LYS A 22 -18.54 46.20 10.98
N PRO A 23 -17.62 47.17 10.92
CA PRO A 23 -16.20 46.88 10.74
C PRO A 23 -15.69 45.92 11.82
N ALA A 24 -14.93 44.91 11.40
CA ALA A 24 -14.34 43.91 12.30
C ALA A 24 -13.54 44.58 13.42
N HIS A 25 -13.65 44.03 14.62
CA HIS A 25 -12.91 44.53 15.78
C HIS A 25 -11.39 44.33 15.58
N LYS A 26 -10.56 45.13 16.25
CA LYS A 26 -9.08 45.02 16.12
C LYS A 26 -8.58 43.61 16.41
N ALA A 27 -9.14 42.96 17.44
CA ALA A 27 -8.77 41.59 17.81
C ALA A 27 -9.07 40.58 16.67
N GLU A 28 -10.20 40.71 15.99
CA GLU A 28 -10.59 39.86 14.87
C GLU A 28 -9.65 40.05 13.67
N LYS A 29 -9.30 41.30 13.35
CA LYS A 29 -8.30 41.60 12.30
C LYS A 29 -6.92 41.00 12.62
N THR A 30 -6.47 41.11 13.88
CA THR A 30 -5.22 40.50 14.33
C THR A 30 -5.26 38.98 14.21
N TRP A 31 -6.37 38.34 14.62
CA TRP A 31 -6.54 36.89 14.48
C TRP A 31 -6.48 36.44 13.03
N VAL A 32 -7.21 37.11 12.13
CA VAL A 32 -7.19 36.81 10.69
C VAL A 32 -5.79 36.98 10.12
N ALA A 33 -5.06 38.03 10.51
CA ALA A 33 -3.69 38.24 10.07
C ALA A 33 -2.75 37.11 10.53
N ILE A 34 -2.87 36.65 11.79
CA ILE A 34 -2.10 35.52 12.31
C ILE A 34 -2.45 34.23 11.57
N ALA A 35 -3.74 33.93 11.40
CA ALA A 35 -4.19 32.74 10.68
C ALA A 35 -3.69 32.74 9.22
N PHE A 36 -3.79 33.88 8.53
CA PHE A 36 -3.29 34.03 7.17
C PHE A 36 -1.77 33.84 7.10
N ALA A 37 -1.01 34.46 8.01
CA ALA A 37 0.44 34.27 8.08
C ALA A 37 0.80 32.80 8.29
N TRP A 38 0.09 32.10 9.18
CA TRP A 38 0.29 30.66 9.40
C TRP A 38 -0.06 29.82 8.17
N CYS A 39 -1.16 30.13 7.47
CA CYS A 39 -1.50 29.50 6.20
C CYS A 39 -0.38 29.69 5.16
N MET A 40 0.23 30.87 5.08
CA MET A 40 1.34 31.12 4.16
C MET A 40 2.61 30.33 4.54
N ILE A 41 2.89 30.17 5.84
CA ILE A 41 3.99 29.32 6.32
C ILE A 41 3.77 27.86 5.90
N LEU A 42 2.58 27.30 6.15
CA LEU A 42 2.25 25.93 5.75
C LEU A 42 2.27 25.76 4.22
N PHE A 43 1.75 26.75 3.49
CA PHE A 43 1.79 26.77 2.03
C PHE A 43 3.23 26.76 1.51
N ALA A 44 4.14 27.56 2.10
CA ALA A 44 5.54 27.60 1.71
C ALA A 44 6.31 26.32 2.09
N MET A 45 5.88 25.62 3.15
CA MET A 45 6.44 24.30 3.50
C MET A 45 6.15 23.24 2.45
N MET A 46 5.01 23.28 1.73
CA MET A 46 4.69 22.29 0.69
C MET A 46 5.70 22.26 -0.48
N PRO A 47 6.01 23.37 -1.20
CA PRO A 47 7.00 23.37 -2.26
C PRO A 47 8.41 23.10 -1.73
N LEU A 48 8.74 23.60 -0.52
CA LEU A 48 10.02 23.29 0.12
C LEU A 48 10.19 21.78 0.34
N TRP A 49 9.14 21.12 0.84
CA TRP A 49 9.15 19.67 1.03
C TRP A 49 9.09 18.91 -0.30
N HIS A 50 8.49 19.44 -1.35
CA HIS A 50 8.58 18.85 -2.69
C HIS A 50 10.02 18.80 -3.23
N LEU A 51 10.83 19.82 -2.93
CA LEU A 51 12.21 19.91 -3.38
C LEU A 51 13.17 19.10 -2.50
N LYS A 52 12.93 19.09 -1.17
CA LYS A 52 13.83 18.47 -0.19
C LYS A 52 13.38 17.08 0.25
N GLY A 53 12.08 16.86 0.36
CA GLY A 53 11.45 15.62 0.79
C GLY A 53 11.56 14.55 -0.28
N GLN A 54 12.39 13.54 -0.03
CA GLN A 54 12.57 12.36 -0.88
C GLN A 54 11.38 11.37 -0.77
N GLN A 55 10.18 11.86 -0.45
CA GLN A 55 8.98 11.05 -0.15
C GLN A 55 7.98 11.02 -1.30
N ASN A 56 8.25 11.75 -2.39
CA ASN A 56 7.39 11.69 -3.57
C ASN A 56 7.57 10.33 -4.26
N PRO A 57 6.48 9.57 -4.48
CA PRO A 57 6.56 8.34 -5.24
C PRO A 57 7.13 8.68 -6.62
N SER A 58 8.31 8.17 -6.93
CA SER A 58 8.92 8.27 -8.25
C SER A 58 9.07 6.86 -8.79
N GLY A 59 8.80 6.70 -10.08
CA GLY A 59 8.76 5.37 -10.69
C GLY A 59 7.80 5.30 -11.87
N ILE A 60 7.50 4.07 -12.27
CA ILE A 60 6.79 3.74 -13.49
C ILE A 60 5.30 4.01 -13.29
N ARG A 61 4.71 4.71 -14.25
CA ARG A 61 3.26 4.92 -14.36
C ARG A 61 2.88 4.60 -15.79
N GLY A 62 2.57 3.33 -16.02
CA GLY A 62 2.23 2.83 -17.35
C GLY A 62 0.76 2.44 -17.41
N ARG A 63 0.18 2.48 -18.61
CA ARG A 63 -1.02 1.68 -18.86
C ARG A 63 -0.63 0.24 -19.10
N VAL A 64 -1.40 -0.68 -18.58
CA VAL A 64 -1.23 -2.12 -18.77
C VAL A 64 -2.58 -2.78 -18.86
N ASP A 65 -2.73 -3.76 -19.73
CA ASP A 65 -3.89 -4.64 -19.69
C ASP A 65 -3.86 -5.50 -18.41
N PRO A 66 -4.97 -5.59 -17.63
CA PRO A 66 -4.98 -6.36 -16.39
C PRO A 66 -4.60 -7.83 -16.55
N GLY A 67 -5.00 -8.46 -17.66
CA GLY A 67 -4.63 -9.85 -17.97
C GLY A 67 -3.13 -10.02 -18.20
N ARG A 68 -2.50 -9.06 -18.89
CA ARG A 68 -1.03 -9.04 -19.04
C ARG A 68 -0.29 -8.80 -17.73
N PHE A 69 -0.83 -7.96 -16.83
CA PHE A 69 -0.23 -7.77 -15.51
C PHE A 69 -0.33 -9.06 -14.68
N MET A 70 -1.46 -9.78 -14.74
CA MET A 70 -1.59 -11.10 -14.13
C MET A 70 -0.57 -12.08 -14.69
N ALA A 71 -0.39 -12.15 -16.01
CA ALA A 71 0.59 -13.05 -16.62
C ALA A 71 2.01 -12.80 -16.08
N ARG A 72 2.46 -11.54 -16.02
CA ARG A 72 3.75 -11.17 -15.41
C ARG A 72 3.83 -11.54 -13.93
N THR A 73 2.74 -11.36 -13.19
CA THR A 73 2.67 -11.75 -11.77
C THR A 73 2.81 -13.27 -11.61
N GLN A 74 2.21 -14.06 -12.48
CA GLN A 74 2.32 -15.53 -12.47
C GLN A 74 3.72 -16.00 -12.86
N GLU A 75 4.34 -15.39 -13.88
CA GLU A 75 5.73 -15.64 -14.25
C GLU A 75 6.68 -15.35 -13.09
N PHE A 76 6.48 -14.21 -12.42
CA PHE A 76 7.21 -13.81 -11.23
C PHE A 76 7.06 -14.81 -10.08
N ILE A 77 5.82 -15.22 -9.76
CA ILE A 77 5.55 -16.24 -8.75
C ILE A 77 6.27 -17.53 -9.13
N ALA A 78 6.07 -18.00 -10.35
CA ALA A 78 6.65 -19.26 -10.79
C ALA A 78 8.19 -19.23 -10.74
N ALA A 79 8.85 -18.10 -11.00
CA ALA A 79 10.30 -17.99 -10.96
C ALA A 79 10.88 -18.03 -9.53
N TYR A 80 10.21 -17.41 -8.56
CA TYR A 80 10.80 -17.10 -7.26
C TYR A 80 10.00 -17.64 -6.05
N GLN A 81 9.06 -18.56 -6.28
CA GLN A 81 8.29 -19.17 -5.19
C GLN A 81 9.18 -20.02 -4.29
N VAL A 82 9.11 -19.77 -2.99
CA VAL A 82 9.84 -20.51 -1.95
C VAL A 82 8.91 -21.28 -1.01
N GLY A 83 7.60 -21.09 -1.13
CA GLY A 83 6.61 -21.78 -0.29
C GLY A 83 5.18 -21.33 -0.56
N GLU A 84 4.30 -21.69 0.37
CA GLU A 84 2.90 -21.31 0.38
C GLU A 84 2.47 -21.02 1.83
N GLU A 85 1.67 -19.96 2.02
CA GLU A 85 1.11 -19.58 3.30
C GLU A 85 -0.39 -19.33 3.12
N ASN A 86 -1.24 -20.13 3.79
CA ASN A 86 -2.71 -19.99 3.76
C ASN A 86 -3.33 -19.93 2.34
N GLY A 87 -2.82 -20.73 1.39
CA GLY A 87 -3.30 -20.72 0.00
C GLY A 87 -2.68 -19.63 -0.89
N TYR A 88 -1.73 -18.85 -0.35
CA TYR A 88 -1.02 -17.81 -1.10
C TYR A 88 0.43 -18.22 -1.38
N PRO A 89 0.92 -18.08 -2.62
CA PRO A 89 2.32 -18.32 -2.92
C PRO A 89 3.19 -17.31 -2.16
N VAL A 90 4.25 -17.82 -1.54
CA VAL A 90 5.28 -17.03 -0.86
C VAL A 90 6.46 -16.89 -1.79
N VAL A 91 6.83 -15.65 -2.10
CA VAL A 91 7.82 -15.33 -3.12
C VAL A 91 8.97 -14.52 -2.53
N GLU A 92 10.20 -14.97 -2.74
CA GLU A 92 11.42 -14.29 -2.30
C GLU A 92 12.27 -13.86 -3.53
N PRO A 93 12.12 -12.62 -4.02
CA PRO A 93 12.85 -12.14 -5.18
C PRO A 93 14.33 -11.86 -4.89
N PRO A 94 15.22 -11.98 -5.90
CA PRO A 94 16.62 -11.58 -5.77
C PRO A 94 16.76 -10.05 -5.64
N ALA A 95 17.94 -9.60 -5.20
CA ALA A 95 18.22 -8.18 -5.04
C ALA A 95 18.11 -7.40 -6.35
N GLY A 96 17.46 -6.24 -6.32
CA GLY A 96 17.28 -5.38 -7.50
C GLY A 96 16.16 -5.81 -8.45
N ALA A 97 15.42 -6.88 -8.16
CA ALA A 97 14.39 -7.39 -9.05
C ALA A 97 13.12 -6.51 -9.10
N ASP A 98 12.40 -6.63 -10.21
CA ASP A 98 11.02 -6.19 -10.33
C ASP A 98 10.10 -7.18 -9.60
N VAL A 99 9.31 -6.66 -8.66
CA VAL A 99 8.45 -7.42 -7.76
C VAL A 99 7.01 -7.09 -8.10
N TYR A 100 6.21 -8.12 -8.36
CA TYR A 100 4.82 -7.93 -8.79
C TYR A 100 3.87 -8.31 -7.68
N MET A 101 2.92 -7.44 -7.39
CA MET A 101 1.78 -7.73 -6.52
C MET A 101 0.51 -7.21 -7.17
N ILE A 102 -0.52 -8.05 -7.15
CA ILE A 102 -1.80 -7.78 -7.79
C ILE A 102 -2.93 -7.78 -6.77
N ALA A 103 -3.85 -6.83 -6.94
CA ALA A 103 -5.09 -6.73 -6.18
C ALA A 103 -6.26 -7.36 -6.96
N MET A 104 -7.12 -8.05 -6.23
CA MET A 104 -8.40 -8.57 -6.73
C MET A 104 -9.37 -8.67 -5.55
N MET A 105 -10.67 -8.66 -5.78
CA MET A 105 -11.69 -8.88 -4.76
C MET A 105 -11.51 -10.30 -4.16
N TRP A 106 -11.15 -10.49 -2.89
CA TRP A 106 -10.73 -9.52 -1.86
C TRP A 106 -9.41 -9.95 -1.21
N ARG A 107 -8.38 -10.04 -2.04
CA ARG A 107 -7.06 -10.55 -1.67
C ARG A 107 -5.93 -9.83 -2.40
N TRP A 108 -4.75 -9.91 -1.81
CA TRP A 108 -3.48 -9.52 -2.42
C TRP A 108 -2.68 -10.77 -2.73
N MET A 109 -1.99 -10.78 -3.86
CA MET A 109 -1.14 -11.91 -4.24
C MET A 109 0.11 -11.40 -4.97
N PRO A 110 1.31 -11.98 -4.73
CA PRO A 110 1.65 -13.02 -3.74
C PRO A 110 1.97 -12.44 -2.34
N VAL A 111 2.33 -13.31 -1.39
CA VAL A 111 3.02 -12.89 -0.16
C VAL A 111 4.48 -12.64 -0.49
N LEU A 112 4.95 -11.40 -0.25
CA LEU A 112 6.32 -11.00 -0.59
C LEU A 112 7.27 -11.15 0.59
N ARG A 113 8.40 -11.82 0.40
CA ARG A 113 9.54 -11.85 1.32
C ARG A 113 10.67 -11.00 0.76
N LEU A 114 10.83 -9.81 1.29
CA LEU A 114 11.87 -8.85 0.88
C LEU A 114 13.02 -8.83 1.88
N ARG A 115 14.16 -8.27 1.50
CA ARG A 115 15.32 -8.11 2.39
C ARG A 115 15.52 -6.66 2.79
N GLU A 116 15.92 -6.44 4.03
CA GLU A 116 16.31 -5.14 4.54
C GLU A 116 17.51 -4.57 3.77
N GLY A 117 17.46 -3.26 3.49
CA GLY A 117 18.52 -2.52 2.78
C GLY A 117 18.60 -2.80 1.28
N VAL A 118 17.79 -3.71 0.74
CA VAL A 118 17.80 -4.08 -0.68
C VAL A 118 16.79 -3.25 -1.46
N SER A 119 17.22 -2.74 -2.61
CA SER A 119 16.34 -2.01 -3.53
C SER A 119 15.53 -2.95 -4.39
N TYR A 120 14.23 -2.68 -4.53
CA TYR A 120 13.30 -3.38 -5.40
C TYR A 120 12.43 -2.38 -6.17
N THR A 121 11.88 -2.80 -7.30
CA THR A 121 10.79 -2.08 -7.98
C THR A 121 9.49 -2.83 -7.74
N LEU A 122 8.63 -2.32 -6.87
CA LEU A 122 7.33 -2.90 -6.57
C LEU A 122 6.29 -2.42 -7.58
N HIS A 123 5.87 -3.32 -8.46
CA HIS A 123 4.78 -3.14 -9.40
C HIS A 123 3.45 -3.52 -8.76
N LEU A 124 2.50 -2.60 -8.81
CA LEU A 124 1.15 -2.75 -8.29
C LEU A 124 0.11 -2.51 -9.38
N SER A 125 -0.86 -3.40 -9.47
CA SER A 125 -2.04 -3.25 -10.33
C SER A 125 -3.24 -3.99 -9.75
N ALA A 126 -4.40 -3.77 -10.34
CA ALA A 126 -5.66 -4.40 -9.95
C ALA A 126 -6.33 -5.08 -11.16
N LEU A 127 -7.04 -6.16 -10.91
CA LEU A 127 -7.76 -6.90 -11.96
C LEU A 127 -9.18 -6.42 -12.22
N ASP A 128 -9.84 -5.88 -11.20
CA ASP A 128 -11.28 -5.70 -11.19
C ASP A 128 -11.68 -4.25 -10.92
N VAL A 129 -11.57 -3.80 -9.68
CA VAL A 129 -11.99 -2.47 -9.22
C VAL A 129 -10.82 -1.69 -8.64
N ASN A 130 -11.05 -0.43 -8.32
CA ASN A 130 -10.06 0.35 -7.59
C ASN A 130 -9.86 -0.23 -6.19
N HIS A 131 -8.60 -0.36 -5.77
CA HIS A 131 -8.22 -0.79 -4.42
C HIS A 131 -7.26 0.21 -3.80
N GLY A 132 -7.25 0.29 -2.49
CA GLY A 132 -6.30 1.10 -1.76
C GLY A 132 -5.15 0.22 -1.30
N PHE A 133 -3.91 0.65 -1.45
CA PHE A 133 -2.72 -0.03 -0.93
C PHE A 133 -2.18 0.78 0.24
N SER A 134 -2.35 0.28 1.45
CA SER A 134 -1.79 0.89 2.67
C SER A 134 -0.88 -0.11 3.38
N LEU A 135 0.39 0.24 3.56
CA LEU A 135 1.36 -0.62 4.22
C LEU A 135 1.53 -0.25 5.70
N ILE A 136 1.20 -1.18 6.59
CA ILE A 136 1.25 -0.96 8.04
C ILE A 136 2.09 -2.05 8.68
N GLN A 137 3.08 -1.68 9.49
CA GLN A 137 3.84 -2.65 10.28
C GLN A 137 2.95 -3.22 11.38
N VAL A 138 3.01 -4.53 11.62
CA VAL A 138 2.17 -5.20 12.63
C VAL A 138 2.39 -4.62 14.04
N ASN A 139 3.59 -4.12 14.33
CA ASN A 139 3.96 -3.54 15.62
C ASN A 139 3.58 -2.05 15.77
N GLY A 140 2.68 -1.53 14.92
CA GLY A 140 2.04 -0.22 15.11
C GLY A 140 2.68 0.97 14.39
N ASN A 141 3.80 0.78 13.68
CA ASN A 141 4.33 1.83 12.82
C ASN A 141 3.63 1.79 11.46
N ALA A 142 2.81 2.80 11.16
CA ALA A 142 2.31 2.99 9.81
C ALA A 142 3.46 3.48 8.91
N GLN A 143 3.70 2.79 7.81
CA GLN A 143 4.60 3.29 6.78
C GLN A 143 3.83 4.35 5.98
N ASN A 144 4.47 5.45 5.61
CA ASN A 144 3.86 6.50 4.79
C ASN A 144 3.76 6.08 3.31
N VAL A 145 3.22 4.87 3.08
CA VAL A 145 3.11 4.19 1.79
C VAL A 145 1.63 3.91 1.61
N ASN A 146 0.95 4.81 0.91
CA ASN A 146 -0.49 4.79 0.69
C ASN A 146 -0.79 5.19 -0.76
N PHE A 147 -1.34 4.27 -1.54
CA PHE A 147 -1.58 4.47 -2.98
C PHE A 147 -2.95 3.94 -3.41
N GLN A 148 -3.52 4.57 -4.41
CA GLN A 148 -4.70 4.07 -5.12
C GLN A 148 -4.25 3.17 -6.27
N ILE A 149 -4.76 1.95 -6.33
CA ILE A 149 -4.40 0.92 -7.29
C ILE A 149 -5.57 0.74 -8.24
N VAL A 150 -5.45 1.39 -9.39
CA VAL A 150 -6.50 1.45 -10.41
C VAL A 150 -6.27 0.37 -11.46
N PRO A 151 -7.29 -0.42 -11.83
CA PRO A 151 -7.20 -1.36 -12.95
C PRO A 151 -6.79 -0.67 -14.24
N GLY A 152 -5.97 -1.34 -15.05
CA GLY A 152 -5.47 -0.78 -16.32
C GLY A 152 -4.19 0.03 -16.20
N TYR A 153 -3.64 0.17 -14.98
CA TYR A 153 -2.39 0.89 -14.71
C TYR A 153 -1.37 0.02 -13.98
N ASP A 154 -0.10 0.20 -14.33
CA ASP A 154 1.05 -0.37 -13.65
C ASP A 154 1.73 0.75 -12.84
N TYR A 155 1.62 0.64 -11.52
CA TYR A 155 2.28 1.53 -10.57
C TYR A 155 3.56 0.87 -10.06
N GLY A 156 4.69 1.23 -10.66
CA GLY A 156 6.02 0.77 -10.24
C GLY A 156 6.67 1.74 -9.26
N LEU A 157 6.91 1.29 -8.03
CA LEU A 157 7.49 2.07 -6.93
C LEU A 157 8.87 1.53 -6.57
N ARG A 158 9.89 2.39 -6.55
CA ARG A 158 11.19 2.02 -6.01
C ARG A 158 11.09 1.98 -4.48
N ILE A 159 11.30 0.81 -3.90
CA ILE A 159 11.25 0.60 -2.45
C ILE A 159 12.58 0.07 -1.93
N VAL A 160 12.96 0.53 -0.73
CA VAL A 160 14.09 0.01 0.05
C VAL A 160 13.58 -0.25 1.46
N PRO A 161 13.26 -1.50 1.83
CA PRO A 161 12.83 -1.82 3.18
C PRO A 161 13.94 -1.49 4.18
N THR A 162 13.64 -0.71 5.22
CA THR A 162 14.64 -0.24 6.21
C THR A 162 14.47 -0.84 7.60
N LYS A 163 13.46 -1.68 7.78
CA LYS A 163 13.15 -2.35 9.05
C LYS A 163 12.62 -3.74 8.77
N THR A 164 13.19 -4.72 9.44
CA THR A 164 12.71 -6.12 9.43
C THR A 164 11.35 -6.27 10.12
N GLY A 165 10.68 -7.38 9.82
CA GLY A 165 9.41 -7.79 10.42
C GLY A 165 8.27 -7.95 9.43
N GLU A 166 7.08 -8.19 9.96
CA GLU A 166 5.87 -8.39 9.16
C GLU A 166 5.10 -7.08 8.96
N TYR A 167 4.62 -6.92 7.73
CA TYR A 167 3.81 -5.80 7.28
C TYR A 167 2.51 -6.33 6.70
N ARG A 168 1.42 -5.65 7.05
CA ARG A 168 0.09 -5.89 6.50
C ARG A 168 -0.15 -4.92 5.36
N VAL A 169 -0.64 -5.44 4.24
CA VAL A 169 -1.17 -4.65 3.13
C VAL A 169 -2.68 -4.52 3.35
N ILE A 170 -3.14 -3.35 3.77
CA ILE A 170 -4.54 -3.09 4.06
C ILE A 170 -5.19 -2.42 2.85
N CYS A 171 -6.35 -2.94 2.45
CA CYS A 171 -7.21 -2.23 1.51
C CYS A 171 -7.96 -1.10 2.22
N ASN A 172 -7.67 0.15 1.87
CA ASN A 172 -8.31 1.35 2.44
C ASN A 172 -9.21 2.10 1.44
N GLU A 173 -9.51 1.50 0.30
CA GLU A 173 -10.51 1.98 -0.68
C GLU A 173 -11.62 0.94 -0.77
N PHE A 174 -12.89 1.37 -0.70
CA PHE A 174 -14.02 0.44 -0.70
C PHE A 174 -14.10 -0.36 -2.02
N CYS A 175 -13.92 -1.68 -1.92
CA CYS A 175 -13.86 -2.59 -3.07
C CYS A 175 -14.92 -3.71 -3.01
N GLY A 176 -16.03 -3.50 -2.29
CA GLY A 176 -17.17 -4.43 -2.23
C GLY A 176 -17.40 -5.09 -0.86
N ILE A 177 -18.27 -6.10 -0.82
CA ILE A 177 -18.86 -6.62 0.43
C ILE A 177 -17.83 -7.17 1.44
N ASN A 178 -16.74 -7.78 0.98
CA ASN A 178 -15.69 -8.33 1.85
C ASN A 178 -14.48 -7.39 1.99
N HIS A 179 -14.63 -6.10 1.67
CA HIS A 179 -13.54 -5.10 1.72
C HIS A 179 -12.77 -5.09 3.05
N HIS A 180 -13.49 -5.17 4.17
CA HIS A 180 -12.92 -5.14 5.53
C HIS A 180 -11.97 -6.32 5.84
N ALA A 181 -12.08 -7.43 5.13
CA ALA A 181 -11.24 -8.61 5.30
C ALA A 181 -10.07 -8.66 4.31
N MET A 182 -9.95 -7.68 3.41
CA MET A 182 -8.92 -7.66 2.36
C MET A 182 -7.56 -7.23 2.94
N VAL A 183 -6.79 -8.22 3.39
CA VAL A 183 -5.46 -8.04 3.98
C VAL A 183 -4.44 -8.91 3.26
N GLY A 184 -3.33 -8.29 2.85
CA GLY A 184 -2.15 -8.96 2.31
C GLY A 184 -0.99 -8.94 3.30
N LYS A 185 0.11 -9.61 2.93
CA LYS A 185 1.30 -9.75 3.78
C LYS A 185 2.58 -9.47 2.99
N ILE A 186 3.46 -8.67 3.58
CA ILE A 186 4.85 -8.49 3.16
C ILE A 186 5.72 -8.77 4.38
N VAL A 187 6.75 -9.59 4.23
CA VAL A 187 7.72 -9.91 5.28
C VAL A 187 9.07 -9.35 4.88
N VAL A 188 9.68 -8.56 5.75
CA VAL A 188 11.03 -8.06 5.55
C VAL A 188 11.97 -8.87 6.43
N LEU A 189 12.85 -9.61 5.77
CA LEU A 189 13.89 -10.42 6.41
C LEU A 189 15.13 -9.58 6.67
N ASP A 190 15.92 -10.02 7.64
CA ASP A 190 17.29 -9.54 7.82
C ASP A 190 18.11 -9.78 6.55
N ALA A 191 19.01 -8.85 6.24
CA ALA A 191 19.87 -8.96 5.06
C ALA A 191 20.68 -10.26 5.03
N THR A 192 21.07 -10.78 6.20
CA THR A 192 21.90 -11.98 6.37
C THR A 192 21.10 -13.28 6.47
N ALA A 193 19.77 -13.21 6.51
CA ALA A 193 18.93 -14.40 6.65
C ALA A 193 19.20 -15.39 5.49
N PRO A 194 19.31 -16.70 5.74
CA PRO A 194 19.54 -17.68 4.67
C PRO A 194 18.40 -17.63 3.65
N ALA A 195 18.75 -17.60 2.36
CA ALA A 195 17.76 -17.69 1.29
C ALA A 195 17.11 -19.07 1.32
N MET A 196 15.79 -19.12 1.17
CA MET A 196 15.11 -20.41 0.99
C MET A 196 15.27 -20.88 -0.46
N PRO A 197 15.44 -22.18 -0.70
CA PRO A 197 15.53 -22.70 -2.06
C PRO A 197 14.21 -22.47 -2.79
N PHE A 198 14.28 -22.16 -4.08
CA PHE A 198 13.07 -22.06 -4.90
C PHE A 198 12.43 -23.45 -5.03
N LEU A 199 11.09 -23.49 -5.03
CA LEU A 199 10.35 -24.75 -5.15
C LEU A 199 10.67 -25.47 -6.46
N LYS A 200 10.95 -24.74 -7.55
CA LYS A 200 11.39 -25.30 -8.83
C LYS A 200 12.76 -25.95 -8.79
N ASP A 201 13.65 -25.47 -7.92
CA ASP A 201 15.00 -26.02 -7.79
C ASP A 201 15.01 -27.26 -6.87
N SER A 202 13.99 -27.38 -6.00
CA SER A 202 13.86 -28.45 -5.01
C SER A 202 13.45 -29.79 -5.63
N THR A 203 12.84 -29.80 -6.82
CA THR A 203 12.46 -31.03 -7.53
C THR A 203 13.66 -31.79 -8.12
N ALA A 204 14.86 -31.22 -8.10
CA ALA A 204 16.09 -31.90 -8.54
C ALA A 204 16.69 -32.84 -7.47
N THR A 205 16.32 -32.69 -6.18
CA THR A 205 17.00 -33.39 -5.07
C THR A 205 16.20 -34.58 -4.51
N ALA A 206 15.02 -34.88 -5.05
CA ALA A 206 14.14 -35.95 -4.57
C ALA A 206 14.29 -37.30 -5.31
N ALA A 207 15.40 -37.52 -6.04
CA ALA A 207 15.70 -38.76 -6.74
C ALA A 207 16.90 -39.49 -6.11
N ALA A 208 16.81 -39.82 -4.82
CA ALA A 208 17.68 -40.82 -4.20
C ALA A 208 16.96 -41.46 -3.00
N ALA A 209 16.01 -42.34 -3.30
CA ALA A 209 15.55 -43.35 -2.33
C ALA A 209 16.25 -44.69 -2.65
N PRO A 210 16.72 -45.44 -1.65
CA PRO A 210 17.49 -46.65 -1.86
C PRO A 210 16.62 -47.80 -2.38
N ALA A 211 17.21 -48.63 -3.24
CA ALA A 211 16.59 -49.83 -3.80
C ALA A 211 16.13 -50.79 -2.69
N ALA A 212 14.85 -51.15 -2.70
CA ALA A 212 14.29 -52.17 -1.83
C ALA A 212 14.66 -53.56 -2.36
N ASP A 213 15.25 -54.35 -1.47
CA ASP A 213 15.61 -55.76 -1.64
C ASP A 213 14.36 -56.64 -1.82
N SER A 214 14.41 -57.55 -2.78
CA SER A 214 13.31 -58.44 -3.15
C SER A 214 13.38 -59.73 -2.33
N ALA A 215 12.70 -59.76 -1.18
CA ALA A 215 12.47 -60.98 -0.43
C ALA A 215 11.38 -61.85 -1.10
N LYS A 216 11.81 -63.02 -1.61
CA LYS A 216 10.93 -64.11 -2.04
C LYS A 216 10.20 -64.73 -0.85
N GLY A 217 8.88 -64.83 -0.92
CA GLY A 217 8.03 -65.81 -0.22
C GLY A 217 7.02 -66.33 -1.24
N GLY A 218 6.71 -67.62 -1.36
CA GLY A 218 6.69 -68.68 -0.35
C GLY A 218 5.25 -69.20 -0.29
N ALA A 219 5.02 -70.29 -1.03
CA ALA A 219 3.82 -71.12 -1.14
C ALA A 219 2.71 -70.98 -0.09
N ARG A 220 1.45 -70.87 -0.58
CA ARG A 220 0.31 -71.72 -0.19
C ARG A 220 -0.58 -71.95 -1.39
#